data_AF-A0A060ZE31-F1
#
_entry.id   AF-A0A060ZE31-F1
#
_cell.length_a   1.000
_cell.length_b   1.000
_cell.length_c   1.000
_cell.angle_alpha   90.00
_cell.angle_beta   90.00
_cell.angle_gamma   90.00
#
_symmetry.space_group_name_H-M   'P 1'
#
loop_
_entity.id
_entity.type
_entity.pdbx_description
1 polymer ?
#
loop_
_entity_poly.entity_id
_entity_poly.type
_entity_poly.pdbx_seq_one_letter_code
_entity_poly.pdbx_strand_id
1 'polypeptide(L)'
;MVNLTKKRPIQTRLFRELCKEMGADHKHLLFFLREEVLAYLKKEDSDLAVLFGDKLWLARLAYLVDIFRKLNELNTSLQGKESTILELEDGIKGFAACLGSWQSQLKAGAYGMFPVLSAHMQL
;
A
#
# COMPACT_ATOMS: atom_id res chain seq x y z
N MET A 1 -6.44 -22.45 14.39
CA MET A 1 -6.31 -20.99 14.61
C MET A 1 -6.38 -20.24 13.29
N VAL A 2 -7.46 -20.49 12.53
CA VAL A 2 -7.75 -19.91 11.22
C VAL A 2 -8.96 -19.02 11.46
N ASN A 3 -8.90 -17.72 11.11
CA ASN A 3 -10.00 -16.73 11.08
C ASN A 3 -9.70 -15.43 11.87
N LEU A 4 -8.80 -14.60 11.36
CA LEU A 4 -8.83 -13.14 11.62
C LEU A 4 -8.97 -12.32 10.32
N THR A 5 -8.72 -12.93 9.16
CA THR A 5 -8.86 -12.32 7.83
C THR A 5 -10.31 -12.14 7.35
N LYS A 6 -11.30 -12.77 8.00
CA LYS A 6 -12.72 -12.72 7.59
C LYS A 6 -13.54 -11.57 8.19
N LYS A 7 -13.00 -10.76 9.12
CA LYS A 7 -13.81 -9.78 9.87
C LYS A 7 -14.02 -8.41 9.19
N ARG A 8 -13.41 -8.10 8.04
CA ARG A 8 -13.66 -6.82 7.33
C ARG A 8 -13.84 -6.90 5.79
N PRO A 9 -14.68 -7.79 5.24
CA PRO A 9 -14.93 -7.84 3.79
C PRO A 9 -15.82 -6.69 3.26
N ILE A 10 -16.59 -6.00 4.11
CA ILE A 10 -17.60 -5.02 3.66
C ILE A 10 -16.97 -3.70 3.18
N GLN A 11 -15.94 -3.18 3.86
CA GLN A 11 -15.22 -1.97 3.41
C GLN A 11 -14.37 -2.25 2.17
N THR A 12 -13.78 -3.45 2.06
CA THR A 12 -13.07 -3.89 0.85
C THR A 12 -14.02 -4.10 -0.34
N ARG A 13 -15.27 -4.52 -0.10
CA ARG A 13 -16.29 -4.70 -1.15
C ARG A 13 -16.82 -3.38 -1.70
N LEU A 14 -17.12 -2.41 -0.83
CA LEU A 14 -17.54 -1.07 -1.25
C LEU A 14 -16.47 -0.40 -2.12
N PHE A 15 -15.21 -0.46 -1.67
CA PHE A 15 -14.07 0.05 -2.43
C PHE A 15 -13.89 -0.69 -3.76
N ARG A 16 -14.01 -2.03 -3.76
CA ARG A 16 -13.92 -2.86 -4.98
C ARG A 16 -15.00 -2.54 -6.01
N GLU A 17 -16.23 -2.27 -5.58
CA GLU A 17 -17.32 -1.98 -6.53
C GLU A 17 -17.16 -0.60 -7.16
N LEU A 18 -16.66 0.36 -6.38
CA LEU A 18 -16.25 1.68 -6.88
C LEU A 18 -15.07 1.57 -7.89
N CYS A 19 -14.17 0.59 -7.72
CA CYS A 19 -13.11 0.30 -8.70
C CYS A 19 -13.63 -0.29 -10.02
N LYS A 20 -14.71 -1.08 -10.00
CA LYS A 20 -15.25 -1.74 -11.21
C LYS A 20 -15.96 -0.75 -12.13
N GLU A 21 -16.66 0.24 -11.57
CA GLU A 21 -17.37 1.24 -12.36
C GLU A 21 -16.43 2.17 -13.14
N MET A 22 -15.16 2.30 -12.71
CA MET A 22 -14.19 3.22 -13.30
C MET A 22 -13.12 2.57 -14.19
N GLY A 23 -13.25 1.27 -14.51
CA GLY A 23 -12.51 0.65 -15.62
C GLY A 23 -10.98 0.59 -15.50
N ALA A 24 -10.41 0.62 -14.29
CA ALA A 24 -8.96 0.66 -14.12
C ALA A 24 -8.42 -0.37 -13.12
N ASP A 25 -7.33 -1.04 -13.52
CA ASP A 25 -6.53 -1.94 -12.68
C ASP A 25 -5.89 -1.16 -11.52
N HIS A 26 -6.62 -1.05 -10.40
CA HIS A 26 -6.20 -0.18 -9.31
C HIS A 26 -6.05 -0.94 -7.99
N LYS A 27 -4.79 -1.24 -7.63
CA LYS A 27 -4.41 -1.73 -6.30
C LYS A 27 -4.07 -0.60 -5.30
N HIS A 28 -4.17 0.68 -5.68
CA HIS A 28 -3.67 1.81 -4.87
C HIS A 28 -4.54 3.09 -4.89
N LEU A 29 -5.87 3.00 -5.07
CA LEU A 29 -6.69 4.19 -5.42
C LEU A 29 -6.56 5.38 -4.47
N LEU A 30 -6.40 5.19 -3.16
CA LEU A 30 -6.50 6.32 -2.22
C LEU A 30 -5.40 7.37 -2.42
N PHE A 31 -4.16 6.94 -2.69
CA PHE A 31 -3.05 7.88 -2.93
C PHE A 31 -3.10 8.50 -4.33
N PHE A 32 -3.53 7.71 -5.32
CA PHE A 32 -3.62 8.17 -6.71
C PHE A 32 -4.82 9.10 -6.95
N LEU A 33 -5.90 8.94 -6.19
CA LEU A 33 -7.08 9.81 -6.20
C LEU A 33 -7.07 10.87 -5.09
N ARG A 34 -5.89 11.18 -4.52
CA ARG A 34 -5.79 12.04 -3.34
C ARG A 34 -6.36 13.45 -3.58
N GLU A 35 -6.27 13.97 -4.80
CA GLU A 35 -6.77 15.30 -5.16
C GLU A 35 -8.31 15.29 -5.25
N GLU A 36 -8.88 14.27 -5.86
CA GLU A 36 -10.33 14.05 -5.98
C GLU A 36 -10.96 13.78 -4.62
N VAL A 37 -10.29 12.97 -3.79
CA VAL A 37 -10.70 12.70 -2.40
C VAL A 37 -10.63 13.99 -1.58
N LEU A 38 -9.57 14.79 -1.73
CA LEU A 38 -9.48 16.10 -1.05
C LEU A 38 -10.61 17.04 -1.48
N ALA A 39 -10.91 17.12 -2.77
CA ALA A 39 -11.99 17.95 -3.30
C ALA A 39 -13.37 17.52 -2.76
N TYR A 40 -13.61 16.20 -2.71
CA TYR A 40 -14.81 15.64 -2.11
C TYR A 40 -14.92 15.94 -0.60
N LEU A 41 -13.84 15.72 0.16
CA LEU A 41 -13.84 15.96 1.61
C LEU A 41 -14.04 17.43 1.97
N LYS A 42 -13.49 18.35 1.16
CA LYS A 42 -13.74 19.80 1.31
C LYS A 42 -15.19 20.17 1.05
N LYS A 43 -15.84 19.52 0.07
CA LYS A 43 -17.26 19.75 -0.23
C LYS A 43 -18.16 19.29 0.92
N GLU A 44 -17.81 18.19 1.57
CA GLU A 44 -18.54 17.63 2.70
C GLU A 44 -18.15 18.26 4.06
N ASP A 45 -17.36 19.33 4.06
CA ASP A 45 -16.84 20.01 5.26
C ASP A 45 -16.24 19.05 6.30
N SER A 46 -15.51 18.04 5.80
CA SER A 46 -14.94 16.98 6.65
C SER A 46 -13.56 17.37 7.17
N ASP A 47 -13.33 17.16 8.48
CA ASP A 47 -12.01 17.29 9.12
C ASP A 47 -10.92 16.43 8.46
N LEU A 48 -11.31 15.37 7.75
CA LEU A 48 -10.38 14.50 7.02
C LEU A 48 -9.70 15.23 5.85
N ALA A 49 -10.27 16.33 5.34
CA ALA A 49 -9.64 17.15 4.31
C ALA A 49 -8.27 17.69 4.75
N VAL A 50 -8.08 17.93 6.06
CA VAL A 50 -6.81 18.38 6.63
C VAL A 50 -5.71 17.34 6.40
N LEU A 51 -6.03 16.05 6.52
CA LEU A 51 -5.07 14.96 6.33
C LEU A 51 -4.56 14.85 4.90
N PHE A 52 -5.45 15.05 3.92
CA PHE A 52 -5.10 15.02 2.50
C PHE A 52 -4.40 16.30 2.02
N GLY A 53 -4.45 17.38 2.82
CA GLY A 53 -3.62 18.57 2.62
C GLY A 53 -2.23 18.49 3.26
N ASP A 54 -2.00 17.54 4.18
CA ASP A 54 -0.72 17.37 4.87
C ASP A 54 0.25 16.54 4.01
N LYS A 55 1.34 17.20 3.56
CA LYS A 55 2.40 16.56 2.77
C LYS A 55 3.04 15.36 3.47
N LEU A 56 3.22 15.41 4.79
CA LEU A 56 3.81 14.32 5.57
C LEU A 56 2.84 13.15 5.71
N TRP A 57 1.55 13.43 5.87
CA TRP A 57 0.53 12.38 5.89
C TRP A 57 0.44 11.67 4.55
N LEU A 58 0.45 12.41 3.44
CA LEU A 58 0.51 11.85 2.09
C LEU A 58 1.79 11.04 1.86
N ALA A 59 2.94 11.47 2.39
CA ALA A 59 4.17 10.68 2.33
C ALA A 59 4.03 9.34 3.08
N ARG A 60 3.40 9.33 4.26
CA ARG A 60 3.10 8.08 5.00
C ARG A 60 2.15 7.18 4.20
N LEU A 61 1.16 7.76 3.54
CA LEU A 61 0.24 7.00 2.68
C LEU A 61 0.97 6.41 1.44
N ALA A 62 1.86 7.18 0.82
CA ALA A 62 2.71 6.73 -0.29
C ALA A 62 3.61 5.54 0.12
N TYR A 63 4.25 5.64 1.29
CA TYR A 63 5.04 4.55 1.86
C TYR A 63 4.21 3.28 2.08
N LEU A 64 2.99 3.43 2.62
CA LEU A 64 2.07 2.30 2.82
C LEU A 64 1.69 1.66 1.49
N VAL A 65 1.41 2.45 0.46
CA VAL A 65 1.13 1.96 -0.90
C VAL A 65 2.27 1.07 -1.40
N ASP A 66 3.51 1.53 -1.31
CA ASP A 66 4.67 0.75 -1.76
C ASP A 66 4.88 -0.53 -0.91
N ILE A 67 4.76 -0.45 0.43
CA ILE A 67 4.90 -1.64 1.31
C ILE A 67 3.81 -2.66 1.04
N PHE A 68 2.55 -2.22 0.87
CA PHE A 68 1.46 -3.13 0.56
C PHE A 68 1.65 -3.80 -0.80
N ARG A 69 2.20 -3.08 -1.79
CA ARG A 69 2.53 -3.69 -3.08
C ARG A 69 3.52 -4.84 -2.91
N LYS A 70 4.61 -4.60 -2.18
CA LYS A 70 5.65 -5.61 -1.92
C LYS A 70 5.13 -6.79 -1.09
N LEU A 71 4.27 -6.54 -0.11
CA LEU A 71 3.59 -7.60 0.64
C LEU A 71 2.66 -8.43 -0.26
N ASN A 72 1.96 -7.78 -1.19
CA ASN A 72 1.11 -8.49 -2.14
C ASN A 72 1.93 -9.29 -3.17
N GLU A 73 3.06 -8.77 -3.63
CA GLU A 73 4.04 -9.47 -4.47
C GLU A 73 4.55 -10.74 -3.75
N LEU A 74 5.01 -10.60 -2.49
CA LEU A 74 5.41 -11.73 -1.66
C LEU A 74 4.26 -12.74 -1.50
N ASN A 75 3.07 -12.27 -1.12
CA ASN A 75 1.92 -13.15 -0.92
C ASN A 75 1.53 -13.90 -2.22
N THR A 76 1.66 -13.25 -3.38
CA THR A 76 1.42 -13.90 -4.68
C THR A 76 2.51 -14.94 -4.99
N SER A 77 3.77 -14.61 -4.70
CA SER A 77 4.90 -15.54 -4.83
C SER A 77 4.74 -16.78 -3.95
N LEU A 78 4.24 -16.62 -2.72
CA LEU A 78 4.02 -17.73 -1.78
C LEU A 78 2.76 -18.55 -2.10
N GLN A 79 1.80 -18.00 -2.85
CA GLN A 79 0.59 -18.70 -3.29
C GLN A 79 0.76 -19.45 -4.61
N GLY A 80 1.96 -19.41 -5.22
CA GLY A 80 2.27 -20.11 -6.46
C GLY A 80 2.07 -21.63 -6.35
N LYS A 81 1.53 -22.25 -7.40
CA LYS A 81 1.36 -23.71 -7.48
C LYS A 81 2.74 -24.37 -7.54
N GLU A 82 2.98 -25.33 -6.64
CA GLU A 82 4.21 -26.12 -6.47
C GLU A 82 5.39 -25.47 -5.73
N SER A 83 5.12 -24.65 -4.70
CA SER A 83 6.18 -24.19 -3.78
C SER A 83 6.46 -25.24 -2.68
N THR A 84 7.73 -25.60 -2.48
CA THR A 84 8.15 -26.43 -1.34
C THR A 84 8.20 -25.62 -0.04
N ILE A 85 8.13 -26.30 1.11
CA ILE A 85 8.21 -25.63 2.44
C ILE A 85 9.51 -24.82 2.58
N LEU A 86 10.62 -25.33 2.04
CA LEU A 86 11.93 -24.65 2.07
C LEU A 86 11.90 -23.35 1.25
N GLU A 87 11.29 -23.36 0.05
CA GLU A 87 11.15 -22.15 -0.77
C GLU A 87 10.25 -21.09 -0.13
N LEU A 88 9.19 -21.52 0.56
CA LEU A 88 8.33 -20.62 1.34
C LEU A 88 9.10 -19.98 2.49
N GLU A 89 9.90 -20.78 3.21
CA GLU A 89 10.73 -20.31 4.31
C GLU A 89 11.80 -19.31 3.83
N ASP A 90 12.48 -19.62 2.72
CA ASP A 90 13.47 -18.74 2.10
C ASP A 90 12.85 -17.44 1.59
N GLY A 91 11.64 -17.50 1.01
CA GLY A 91 10.91 -16.31 0.58
C GLY A 91 10.55 -15.37 1.75
N ILE A 92 10.10 -15.93 2.88
CA ILE A 92 9.79 -15.14 4.10
C ILE A 92 11.08 -14.56 4.70
N LYS A 93 12.14 -15.36 4.82
CA LYS A 93 13.45 -14.91 5.34
C LYS A 93 14.05 -13.81 4.46
N GLY A 94 14.02 -14.00 3.14
CA GLY A 94 14.48 -13.02 2.17
C GLY A 94 13.73 -11.70 2.30
N PHE A 95 12.40 -11.74 2.43
CA PHE A 95 11.61 -10.54 2.65
C PHE A 95 11.94 -9.84 3.98
N ALA A 96 12.14 -10.59 5.06
CA ALA A 96 12.55 -10.01 6.35
C ALA A 96 13.92 -9.32 6.27
N ALA A 97 14.88 -9.90 5.55
CA ALA A 97 16.18 -9.28 5.29
C ALA A 97 16.03 -7.99 4.46
N CYS A 98 15.15 -7.99 3.44
CA CYS A 98 14.83 -6.80 2.68
C CYS A 98 14.24 -5.68 3.54
N LEU A 99 13.35 -5.99 4.49
CA LEU A 99 12.80 -4.99 5.42
C LEU A 99 13.91 -4.33 6.26
N GLY A 100 14.87 -5.11 6.76
CA GLY A 100 16.02 -4.56 7.50
C GLY A 100 16.89 -3.63 6.64
N SER A 101 17.12 -4.01 5.37
CA SER A 101 17.83 -3.17 4.41
C SER A 101 17.08 -1.87 4.11
N TRP A 102 15.77 -1.96 3.83
CA TRP A 102 14.94 -0.80 3.53
C TRP A 102 14.84 0.16 4.72
N GLN A 103 14.77 -0.35 5.94
CA GLN A 103 14.80 0.49 7.13
C GLN A 103 16.09 1.31 7.23
N SER A 104 17.24 0.70 6.91
CA SER A 104 18.54 1.39 6.89
C SER A 104 18.60 2.45 5.78
N GLN A 105 18.08 2.13 4.59
CA GLN A 105 18.01 3.07 3.46
C GLN A 105 17.10 4.27 3.74
N LEU A 106 15.93 4.05 4.37
CA LEU A 106 15.02 5.12 4.77
C LEU A 106 15.66 6.10 5.75
N LYS A 107 16.46 5.59 6.71
CA LYS A 107 17.21 6.43 7.65
C LYS A 107 18.31 7.24 6.96
N ALA A 108 18.87 6.72 5.87
CA ALA A 108 19.85 7.41 5.03
C ALA A 108 19.21 8.37 3.99
N GLY A 109 17.87 8.50 3.96
CA GLY A 109 17.16 9.34 2.99
C GLY A 109 17.08 8.75 1.57
N ALA A 110 17.42 7.46 1.41
CA ALA A 110 17.34 6.77 0.12
C ALA A 110 15.97 6.08 -0.04
N TYR A 111 15.13 6.64 -0.92
CA TYR A 111 13.77 6.15 -1.18
C TYR A 111 13.63 5.29 -2.44
N GLY A 112 14.73 4.96 -3.13
CA GLY A 112 14.69 4.29 -4.45
C GLY A 112 13.92 2.95 -4.46
N MET A 113 13.79 2.29 -3.31
CA MET A 113 13.02 1.05 -3.17
C MET A 113 11.50 1.28 -3.04
N PHE A 114 11.05 2.53 -2.96
CA PHE A 114 9.68 2.97 -2.73
C PHE A 114 9.30 3.99 -3.82
N PRO A 115 8.91 3.56 -5.02
CA PRO A 115 8.72 4.45 -6.16
C PRO A 115 7.62 5.49 -5.94
N VAL A 116 6.52 5.15 -5.24
CA VAL A 116 5.43 6.09 -4.97
C VAL A 116 5.86 7.11 -3.93
N LEU A 117 6.55 6.68 -2.86
CA LEU A 117 7.12 7.58 -1.86
C LEU A 117 8.20 8.48 -2.48
N SER A 118 9.11 7.93 -3.28
CA SER A 118 10.20 8.69 -3.90
C SER A 118 9.67 9.77 -4.83
N ALA A 119 8.64 9.46 -5.64
CA ALA A 119 8.01 10.44 -6.51
C ALA A 119 7.33 11.56 -5.70
N HIS A 120 6.68 11.23 -4.58
CA HIS A 120 6.05 12.22 -3.69
C HIS A 120 7.07 13.12 -2.97
N MET A 121 8.21 12.57 -2.56
CA MET A 121 9.25 13.31 -1.83
C MET A 121 10.13 14.21 -2.74
N GLN A 122 10.01 14.06 -4.06
CA GLN A 122 10.73 14.87 -5.07
C GLN A 122 9.93 16.09 -5.57
N LEU A 123 8.72 16.32 -5.03
CA LEU A 123 7.82 17.46 -5.31
C LEU A 123 7.70 18.40 -4.08
#